data_AF-A0AAJ6B8T2-F1
#
_entry.id   AF-A0AAJ6B8T2-F1
#
_cell.length_a   1.000
_cell.length_b   1.000
_cell.length_c   1.000
_cell.angle_alpha   90.00
_cell.angle_beta   90.00
_cell.angle_gamma   90.00
#
_symmetry.space_group_name_H-M   'P 1'
#
loop_
_entity.id
_entity.type
_entity.pdbx_description
1 polymer ?
#
loop_
_entity_poly.entity_id
_entity_poly.type
_entity_poly.pdbx_seq_one_letter_code
_entity_poly.pdbx_strand_id
1 'polypeptide(L)'
;MKKITKMHYILCIAILALAACKKQPLVEPEQTKPGIETPVIPPTQPDPNPNPGTPSFSKTYEVGTGSGNLTIDGSTFTISGATLFKIKAGNYSTITVKNFVQDDANPVYVKNNGLVEITSGQSLFSNLRNVVFSGDGTPGIDKGFLFRDISYRAIKLDENAPINKFTIQYVSFRNIGNNVINLSKNDVYDGTSKSYAESLKFLHLDCDNTGGLLSVDGSISSGRPTGLVKNIEIAYVNFKNAPSVGTIVYMGNAENYDIHHNIVTNINTQTDIHNGIFMMKGNGRFHDNHVSNHQGNSIRAWGFSIGTVPKDILIYNNIIVNSRKYSGFEVQSFDDYIIPGVSTYTNAKVFNNTCGNLNLSRDWQGNVVDVYSLKGGTCDVYNNLAFNLLNSPSGPGNIAGQESGLTPTVSNNLYFNTSKEAGILDENTMKLSSTSPAKGKGKHEALSTVDFYGNVRANSPSIGAVE
;
A
#
# COMPACT_ATOMS: atom_id res chain seq x y z
N MET A 1 -21.28 13.24 -80.23
CA MET A 1 -21.58 14.18 -79.12
C MET A 1 -20.47 14.08 -78.10
N LYS A 2 -19.89 15.23 -77.72
CA LYS A 2 -18.54 15.37 -77.16
C LYS A 2 -18.50 15.28 -75.63
N LYS A 3 -17.37 14.75 -75.16
CA LYS A 3 -16.92 14.47 -73.80
C LYS A 3 -16.83 15.74 -72.92
N ILE A 4 -17.43 15.69 -71.73
CA ILE A 4 -17.11 16.55 -70.59
C ILE A 4 -16.80 15.61 -69.42
N THR A 5 -15.53 15.49 -69.04
CA THR A 5 -15.06 14.92 -67.75
C THR A 5 -13.53 14.95 -67.76
N LYS A 6 -12.95 16.07 -67.35
CA LYS A 6 -11.53 16.15 -66.91
C LYS A 6 -11.14 17.44 -66.18
N MET A 7 -12.04 18.41 -66.03
CA MET A 7 -11.71 19.73 -65.46
C MET A 7 -12.07 19.93 -63.97
N HIS A 8 -12.71 18.94 -63.33
CA HIS A 8 -13.08 19.05 -61.90
C HIS A 8 -12.08 18.39 -60.93
N TYR A 9 -11.20 17.50 -61.42
CA TYR A 9 -10.19 16.85 -60.57
C TYR A 9 -8.90 17.66 -60.39
N ILE A 10 -8.60 18.60 -61.30
CA ILE A 10 -7.39 19.43 -61.23
C ILE A 10 -7.56 20.60 -60.25
N LEU A 11 -8.79 21.07 -60.03
CA LEU A 11 -9.06 22.19 -59.12
C LEU A 11 -9.04 21.77 -57.63
N CYS A 12 -9.40 20.53 -57.30
CA CYS A 12 -9.36 20.04 -55.91
C CYS A 12 -7.93 19.70 -55.42
N ILE A 13 -7.00 19.37 -56.31
CA ILE A 13 -5.60 19.07 -55.94
C ILE A 13 -4.79 20.36 -55.75
N ALA A 14 -5.12 21.44 -56.48
CA ALA A 14 -4.45 22.73 -56.34
C ALA A 14 -4.77 23.46 -55.01
N ILE A 15 -5.96 23.22 -54.42
CA ILE A 15 -6.35 23.83 -53.15
C ILE A 15 -5.71 23.11 -51.95
N LEU A 16 -5.38 21.82 -52.07
CA LEU A 16 -4.65 21.06 -51.02
C LEU A 16 -3.15 21.38 -50.97
N ALA A 17 -2.57 21.94 -52.04
CA ALA A 17 -1.14 22.27 -52.10
C ALA A 17 -0.79 23.65 -51.51
N LEU A 18 -1.77 24.53 -51.26
CA LEU A 18 -1.55 25.88 -50.71
C LEU A 18 -1.83 26.00 -49.19
N ALA A 19 -2.20 24.90 -48.52
CA ALA A 19 -2.38 24.85 -47.06
C ALA A 19 -1.19 24.24 -46.30
N ALA A 20 -0.07 23.97 -46.96
CA ALA A 20 1.16 23.50 -46.32
C ALA A 20 2.03 24.68 -45.84
N CYS A 21 1.52 25.45 -44.88
CA CYS A 21 2.41 26.26 -44.04
C CYS A 21 3.26 25.31 -43.20
N LYS A 22 4.58 25.28 -43.45
CA LYS A 22 5.54 24.70 -42.51
C LYS A 22 5.38 25.41 -41.18
N LYS A 23 4.72 24.78 -40.20
CA LYS A 23 4.91 25.14 -38.80
C LYS A 23 6.40 24.91 -38.52
N GLN A 24 7.13 25.98 -38.25
CA GLN A 24 8.40 25.84 -37.55
C GLN A 24 8.12 25.03 -36.28
N PRO A 25 8.88 23.96 -36.00
CA PRO A 25 8.78 23.34 -34.70
C PRO A 25 9.12 24.43 -33.70
N LEU A 26 8.18 24.72 -32.80
CA LEU A 26 8.52 25.39 -31.56
C LEU A 26 9.58 24.50 -30.91
N VAL A 27 10.81 24.97 -30.90
CA VAL A 27 11.83 24.45 -30.00
C VAL A 27 11.35 24.86 -28.62
N GLU A 28 10.51 24.01 -28.04
CA GLU A 28 10.23 24.06 -26.62
C GLU A 28 11.60 23.89 -25.94
N PRO A 29 12.02 24.82 -25.07
CA PRO A 29 13.27 24.65 -24.35
C PRO A 29 13.20 23.28 -23.68
N GLU A 30 14.21 22.46 -23.93
CA GLU A 30 14.37 21.18 -23.27
C GLU A 30 14.33 21.47 -21.77
N GLN A 31 13.16 21.27 -21.16
CA GLN A 31 13.03 21.25 -19.72
C GLN A 31 13.92 20.09 -19.31
N THR A 32 15.10 20.43 -18.79
CA THR A 32 15.96 19.48 -18.10
C THR A 32 15.05 18.72 -17.15
N LYS A 33 14.79 17.44 -17.47
CA LYS A 33 14.17 16.53 -16.51
C LYS A 33 14.98 16.72 -15.23
N PRO A 34 14.34 17.07 -14.10
CA PRO A 34 15.04 17.07 -12.83
C PRO A 34 15.80 15.75 -12.75
N GLY A 35 17.10 15.82 -12.45
CA GLY A 35 17.86 14.62 -12.18
C GLY A 35 17.06 13.79 -11.17
N ILE A 36 16.95 12.48 -11.41
CA ILE A 36 16.31 11.57 -10.47
C ILE A 36 17.22 11.59 -9.23
N GLU A 37 16.96 12.50 -8.29
CA GLU A 37 17.56 12.44 -6.98
C GLU A 37 17.14 11.11 -6.40
N THR A 38 18.13 10.28 -6.07
CA THR A 38 17.86 9.03 -5.36
C THR A 38 17.32 9.45 -4.00
N PRO A 39 16.06 9.13 -3.66
CA PRO A 39 15.48 9.58 -2.40
C PRO A 39 16.34 9.09 -1.25
N VAL A 40 16.82 10.02 -0.41
CA VAL A 40 17.47 9.65 0.84
C VAL A 40 16.37 9.09 1.73
N ILE A 41 16.34 7.76 1.87
CA ILE A 41 15.41 7.06 2.76
C ILE A 41 15.58 7.69 4.16
N PRO A 42 14.52 8.25 4.77
CA PRO A 42 14.60 8.71 6.15
C PRO A 42 15.19 7.59 7.03
N PRO A 43 16.06 7.91 7.99
CA PRO A 43 16.62 6.88 8.86
C PRO A 43 15.49 6.05 9.47
N THR A 44 15.55 4.74 9.28
CA THR A 44 14.59 3.78 9.85
C THR A 44 14.56 4.01 11.36
N GLN A 45 13.41 4.44 11.86
CA GLN A 45 13.21 4.62 13.29
C GLN A 45 13.36 3.24 13.97
N PRO A 46 14.04 3.13 15.12
CA PRO A 46 14.03 1.91 15.90
C PRO A 46 12.59 1.55 16.28
N ASP A 47 12.22 0.29 16.05
CA ASP A 47 10.90 -0.26 16.36
C ASP A 47 10.53 0.06 17.83
N PRO A 48 9.44 0.79 18.10
CA PRO A 48 9.00 1.08 19.46
C PRO A 48 8.49 -0.16 20.20
N ASN A 49 8.36 -1.32 19.54
CA ASN A 49 7.99 -2.56 20.18
C ASN A 49 9.24 -3.23 20.80
N PRO A 50 9.32 -3.38 22.13
CA PRO A 50 10.44 -4.06 22.75
C PRO A 50 10.49 -5.49 22.21
N ASN A 51 11.63 -5.84 21.59
CA ASN A 51 11.96 -7.16 21.10
C ASN A 51 11.33 -8.23 22.01
N PRO A 52 10.24 -8.91 21.57
CA PRO A 52 9.60 -9.93 22.38
C PRO A 52 10.71 -10.89 22.80
N GLY A 53 10.89 -11.07 24.12
CA GLY A 53 11.99 -11.89 24.65
C GLY A 53 12.11 -13.18 23.82
N THR A 54 13.32 -13.48 23.35
CA THR A 54 13.53 -14.56 22.37
C THR A 54 12.79 -15.82 22.83
N PRO A 55 11.86 -16.36 22.02
CA PRO A 55 11.06 -17.50 22.45
C PRO A 55 11.98 -18.66 22.86
N SER A 56 11.73 -19.26 24.01
CA SER A 56 12.38 -20.52 24.34
C SER A 56 11.76 -21.63 23.48
N PHE A 57 12.57 -22.25 22.62
CA PHE A 57 12.09 -23.32 21.74
C PHE A 57 12.22 -24.68 22.42
N SER A 58 11.13 -25.44 22.46
CA SER A 58 11.12 -26.82 22.95
C SER A 58 11.89 -27.76 22.02
N LYS A 59 11.91 -27.42 20.72
CA LYS A 59 12.61 -28.21 19.70
C LYS A 59 13.12 -27.33 18.57
N THR A 60 14.31 -27.68 18.06
CA THR A 60 14.90 -27.06 16.87
C THR A 60 15.20 -28.15 15.84
N TYR A 61 14.86 -27.89 14.58
CA TYR A 61 15.15 -28.74 13.43
C TYR A 61 15.98 -27.95 12.41
N GLU A 62 17.12 -28.51 11.99
CA GLU A 62 17.83 -28.02 10.81
C GLU A 62 17.25 -28.70 9.57
N VAL A 63 16.92 -27.94 8.54
CA VAL A 63 16.28 -28.43 7.31
C VAL A 63 16.94 -27.85 6.06
N GLY A 64 16.78 -28.57 4.94
CA GLY A 64 17.34 -28.17 3.65
C GLY A 64 18.82 -28.54 3.47
N THR A 65 19.20 -28.69 2.20
CA THR A 65 20.55 -29.08 1.79
C THR A 65 21.41 -27.88 1.39
N GLY A 66 20.78 -26.72 1.17
CA GLY A 66 21.36 -25.53 0.53
C GLY A 66 21.10 -25.45 -0.97
N SER A 67 20.33 -26.38 -1.54
CA SER A 67 19.99 -26.36 -2.97
C SER A 67 18.71 -27.11 -3.33
N GLY A 68 18.24 -26.92 -4.56
CA GLY A 68 17.07 -27.63 -5.11
C GLY A 68 15.74 -27.14 -4.55
N ASN A 69 14.74 -28.02 -4.50
CA ASN A 69 13.43 -27.71 -3.92
C ASN A 69 13.40 -28.15 -2.45
N LEU A 70 13.00 -27.26 -1.55
CA LEU A 70 12.80 -27.58 -0.14
C LEU A 70 11.31 -27.75 0.15
N THR A 71 10.94 -28.83 0.85
CA THR A 71 9.60 -28.98 1.45
C THR A 71 9.75 -29.21 2.95
N ILE A 72 9.06 -28.39 3.73
CA ILE A 72 8.89 -28.54 5.17
C ILE A 72 7.41 -28.84 5.41
N ASP A 73 7.12 -30.11 5.71
CA ASP A 73 5.75 -30.58 5.95
C ASP A 73 5.57 -30.92 7.42
N GLY A 74 4.78 -30.12 8.14
CA GLY A 74 4.54 -30.28 9.57
C GLY A 74 3.97 -31.65 9.96
N SER A 75 3.30 -32.36 9.04
CA SER A 75 2.80 -33.73 9.28
C SER A 75 3.91 -34.77 9.44
N THR A 76 5.13 -34.44 9.03
CA THR A 76 6.31 -35.33 9.13
C THR A 76 7.11 -35.12 10.42
N PHE A 77 6.71 -34.16 11.26
CA PHE A 77 7.40 -33.82 12.49
C PHE A 77 6.48 -34.01 13.70
N THR A 78 7.04 -34.48 14.81
CA THR A 78 6.39 -34.37 16.12
C THR A 78 6.64 -32.97 16.67
N ILE A 79 5.58 -32.17 16.73
CA ILE A 79 5.63 -30.78 17.21
C ILE A 79 4.95 -30.74 18.58
N SER A 80 5.72 -30.38 19.61
CA SER A 80 5.21 -30.18 20.97
C SER A 80 5.91 -28.95 21.56
N GLY A 81 5.15 -27.94 21.96
CA GLY A 81 5.75 -26.66 22.33
C GLY A 81 6.08 -25.78 21.12
N ALA A 82 6.54 -24.56 21.42
CA ALA A 82 7.12 -23.67 20.42
C ALA A 82 8.31 -24.36 19.71
N THR A 83 8.29 -24.38 18.38
CA THR A 83 9.23 -25.15 17.56
C THR A 83 9.91 -24.27 16.53
N LEU A 84 11.22 -24.44 16.37
CA LEU A 84 12.04 -23.72 15.39
C LEU A 84 12.53 -24.64 14.27
N PHE A 85 12.30 -24.25 13.02
CA PHE A 85 12.93 -24.82 11.83
C PHE A 85 13.94 -23.83 11.28
N LYS A 86 15.18 -24.28 11.10
CA LYS A 86 16.29 -23.51 10.54
C LYS A 86 16.62 -24.01 9.15
N ILE A 87 16.38 -23.18 8.14
CA ILE A 87 16.68 -23.49 6.74
C ILE A 87 18.15 -23.18 6.49
N LYS A 88 18.91 -24.22 6.13
CA LYS A 88 20.32 -24.09 5.76
C LYS A 88 20.52 -23.11 4.60
N ALA A 89 21.50 -22.22 4.71
CA ALA A 89 21.91 -21.30 3.66
C ALA A 89 22.15 -21.99 2.30
N GLY A 90 21.90 -21.24 1.23
CA GLY A 90 22.16 -21.68 -0.14
C GLY A 90 21.13 -21.17 -1.14
N ASN A 91 21.14 -21.77 -2.33
CA ASN A 91 20.34 -21.37 -3.49
C ASN A 91 19.27 -22.40 -3.79
N TYR A 92 18.04 -22.12 -3.40
CA TYR A 92 16.88 -22.98 -3.63
C TYR A 92 16.13 -22.56 -4.89
N SER A 93 15.53 -23.54 -5.56
CA SER A 93 14.61 -23.28 -6.66
C SER A 93 13.25 -22.83 -6.14
N THR A 94 12.76 -23.48 -5.07
CA THR A 94 11.51 -23.18 -4.36
C THR A 94 11.57 -23.62 -2.90
N ILE A 95 10.72 -23.04 -2.06
CA ILE A 95 10.44 -23.50 -0.70
C ILE A 95 8.93 -23.76 -0.57
N THR A 96 8.59 -24.92 -0.02
CA THR A 96 7.21 -25.26 0.35
C THR A 96 7.12 -25.41 1.86
N VAL A 97 6.20 -24.69 2.50
CA VAL A 97 5.93 -24.77 3.95
C VAL A 97 4.47 -25.13 4.13
N LYS A 98 4.18 -26.29 4.72
CA LYS A 98 2.80 -26.76 4.83
C LYS A 98 2.48 -27.56 6.09
N ASN A 99 1.18 -27.65 6.39
CA ASN A 99 0.60 -28.49 7.44
C ASN A 99 1.11 -28.18 8.85
N PHE A 100 1.28 -26.89 9.16
CA PHE A 100 1.59 -26.43 10.50
C PHE A 100 0.33 -25.82 11.10
N VAL A 101 -0.47 -26.62 11.79
CA VAL A 101 -1.70 -26.17 12.44
C VAL A 101 -1.51 -26.28 13.95
N GLN A 102 -1.00 -25.22 14.57
CA GLN A 102 -0.71 -25.20 16.00
C GLN A 102 -1.68 -24.29 16.77
N ASP A 103 -1.87 -24.58 18.06
CA ASP A 103 -2.54 -23.68 18.99
C ASP A 103 -1.69 -22.43 19.27
N ASP A 104 -2.25 -21.46 19.99
CA ASP A 104 -1.61 -20.17 20.24
C ASP A 104 -0.40 -20.26 21.18
N ALA A 105 -0.34 -21.28 22.04
CA ALA A 105 0.75 -21.50 22.99
C ALA A 105 1.98 -22.16 22.34
N ASN A 106 1.80 -22.78 21.17
CA ASN A 106 2.81 -23.61 20.51
C ASN A 106 3.18 -23.11 19.10
N PRO A 107 3.65 -21.86 18.93
CA PRO A 107 3.98 -21.30 17.62
C PRO A 107 5.09 -22.06 16.89
N VAL A 108 5.02 -22.09 15.56
CA VAL A 108 6.10 -22.61 14.70
C VAL A 108 6.84 -21.45 14.05
N TYR A 109 8.17 -21.48 14.17
CA TYR A 109 9.05 -20.53 13.52
C TYR A 109 9.83 -21.23 12.41
N VAL A 110 9.87 -20.61 11.23
CA VAL A 110 10.73 -21.03 10.12
C VAL A 110 11.69 -19.88 9.86
N LYS A 111 12.97 -20.10 10.16
CA LYS A 111 14.01 -19.08 10.05
C LYS A 111 15.17 -19.53 9.16
N ASN A 112 15.92 -18.57 8.65
CA ASN A 112 17.15 -18.82 7.90
C ASN A 112 18.34 -19.14 8.83
N ASN A 113 19.28 -19.95 8.36
CA ASN A 113 20.58 -20.21 8.97
C ASN A 113 21.68 -19.94 7.93
N GLY A 114 22.14 -18.69 7.89
CA GLY A 114 22.81 -18.01 6.79
C GLY A 114 21.82 -17.45 5.75
N LEU A 115 22.32 -16.95 4.61
CA LEU A 115 21.47 -16.40 3.54
C LEU A 115 20.81 -17.52 2.72
N VAL A 116 19.50 -17.41 2.51
CA VAL A 116 18.71 -18.34 1.70
C VAL A 116 18.16 -17.59 0.48
N GLU A 117 18.65 -17.95 -0.70
CA GLU A 117 18.23 -17.36 -1.97
C GLU A 117 17.24 -18.27 -2.72
N ILE A 118 16.21 -17.67 -3.34
CA ILE A 118 15.19 -18.35 -4.14
C ILE A 118 15.11 -17.68 -5.51
N THR A 119 15.45 -18.38 -6.59
CA THR A 119 15.72 -17.74 -7.90
C THR A 119 14.92 -18.25 -9.10
N SER A 120 13.92 -19.12 -8.92
CA SER A 120 13.28 -19.74 -10.09
C SER A 120 11.77 -19.89 -9.97
N GLY A 121 11.29 -20.67 -9.00
CA GLY A 121 9.88 -21.04 -8.93
C GLY A 121 9.10 -20.27 -7.87
N GLN A 122 7.78 -20.31 -8.01
CA GLN A 122 6.85 -19.85 -6.99
C GLN A 122 6.90 -20.81 -5.78
N SER A 123 7.17 -20.26 -4.60
CA SER A 123 7.11 -20.98 -3.32
C SER A 123 5.66 -21.13 -2.85
N LEU A 124 5.35 -22.20 -2.13
CA LEU A 124 3.98 -22.54 -1.73
C LEU A 124 3.85 -22.65 -0.21
N PHE A 125 2.97 -21.83 0.36
CA PHE A 125 2.62 -21.87 1.79
C PHE A 125 1.16 -22.28 1.94
N SER A 126 0.90 -23.39 2.64
CA SER A 126 -0.43 -24.03 2.66
C SER A 126 -0.77 -24.62 4.03
N ASN A 127 -2.01 -24.47 4.48
CA ASN A 127 -2.50 -25.07 5.74
C ASN A 127 -1.65 -24.66 6.96
N LEU A 128 -1.64 -23.36 7.25
CA LEU A 128 -0.80 -22.74 8.27
C LEU A 128 -1.66 -22.03 9.34
N ARG A 129 -1.42 -22.36 10.61
CA ARG A 129 -1.97 -21.67 11.79
C ARG A 129 -0.88 -21.46 12.82
N ASN A 130 -0.70 -20.21 13.25
CA ASN A 130 0.30 -19.79 14.24
C ASN A 130 1.75 -20.06 13.78
N VAL A 131 2.10 -19.54 12.60
CA VAL A 131 3.39 -19.76 11.94
C VAL A 131 4.06 -18.43 11.62
N VAL A 132 5.35 -18.33 11.91
CA VAL A 132 6.20 -17.17 11.61
C VAL A 132 7.33 -17.60 10.67
N PHE A 133 7.30 -17.12 9.43
CA PHE A 133 8.38 -17.26 8.45
C PHE A 133 9.24 -15.99 8.47
N SER A 134 10.47 -16.08 8.95
CA SER A 134 11.28 -14.91 9.30
C SER A 134 12.74 -15.01 8.91
N GLY A 135 13.25 -14.00 8.19
CA GLY A 135 14.66 -13.92 7.76
C GLY A 135 15.63 -13.32 8.78
N ASP A 136 15.26 -13.25 10.06
CA ASP A 136 16.08 -12.72 11.17
C ASP A 136 16.84 -13.83 11.94
N GLY A 137 16.97 -15.03 11.37
CA GLY A 137 17.51 -16.20 12.07
C GLY A 137 19.03 -16.20 12.23
N THR A 138 19.74 -15.32 11.52
CA THR A 138 21.21 -15.29 11.48
C THR A 138 21.73 -13.88 11.81
N PRO A 139 22.52 -13.71 12.89
CA PRO A 139 23.11 -12.43 13.24
C PRO A 139 23.91 -11.81 12.07
N GLY A 140 23.72 -10.52 11.85
CA GLY A 140 24.39 -9.78 10.78
C GLY A 140 23.73 -9.89 9.39
N ILE A 141 22.63 -10.63 9.26
CA ILE A 141 21.81 -10.69 8.04
C ILE A 141 20.43 -10.12 8.36
N ASP A 142 20.12 -8.92 7.86
CA ASP A 142 18.83 -8.25 8.10
C ASP A 142 17.67 -8.92 7.33
N LYS A 143 17.92 -9.35 6.09
CA LYS A 143 16.92 -10.05 5.24
C LYS A 143 17.45 -11.42 4.85
N GLY A 144 17.17 -12.42 5.69
CA GLY A 144 17.70 -13.78 5.56
C GLY A 144 17.13 -14.60 4.40
N PHE A 145 15.98 -14.19 3.87
CA PHE A 145 15.38 -14.77 2.68
C PHE A 145 15.38 -13.75 1.54
N LEU A 146 15.95 -14.13 0.40
CA LEU A 146 15.99 -13.32 -0.82
C LEU A 146 15.33 -14.06 -1.97
N PHE A 147 14.18 -13.58 -2.42
CA PHE A 147 13.54 -14.03 -3.65
C PHE A 147 13.96 -13.10 -4.78
N ARG A 148 14.55 -13.63 -5.86
CA ARG A 148 15.00 -12.77 -6.96
C ARG A 148 14.87 -13.38 -8.33
N ASP A 149 14.68 -12.51 -9.33
CA ASP A 149 14.74 -12.87 -10.74
C ASP A 149 13.67 -13.93 -11.13
N ILE A 150 12.49 -13.86 -10.49
CA ILE A 150 11.35 -14.77 -10.72
C ILE A 150 10.37 -14.09 -11.70
N SER A 151 10.12 -14.71 -12.84
CA SER A 151 9.32 -14.11 -13.93
C SER A 151 7.83 -13.94 -13.61
N TYR A 152 7.31 -14.65 -12.61
CA TYR A 152 5.90 -14.60 -12.21
C TYR A 152 5.75 -14.16 -10.75
N ARG A 153 5.25 -15.04 -9.87
CA ARG A 153 4.98 -14.76 -8.45
C ARG A 153 6.00 -15.45 -7.57
N ALA A 154 6.42 -14.80 -6.48
CA ALA A 154 7.40 -15.36 -5.55
C ALA A 154 6.76 -16.36 -4.58
N ILE A 155 5.61 -16.02 -4.01
CA ILE A 155 4.92 -16.82 -2.99
C ILE A 155 3.43 -16.97 -3.33
N LYS A 156 2.93 -18.21 -3.27
CA LYS A 156 1.50 -18.54 -3.21
C LYS A 156 1.13 -18.90 -1.78
N LEU A 157 0.15 -18.19 -1.22
CA LEU A 157 -0.63 -18.67 -0.09
C LEU A 157 -1.79 -19.48 -0.66
N ASP A 158 -1.85 -20.76 -0.33
CA ASP A 158 -2.77 -21.71 -0.95
C ASP A 158 -4.23 -21.34 -0.69
N GLU A 159 -5.01 -21.19 -1.76
CA GLU A 159 -6.42 -20.83 -1.74
C GLU A 159 -7.32 -21.92 -1.15
N ASN A 160 -6.90 -23.19 -1.24
CA ASN A 160 -7.69 -24.34 -0.82
C ASN A 160 -7.38 -24.77 0.62
N ALA A 161 -6.53 -24.03 1.32
CA ALA A 161 -6.06 -24.38 2.65
C ALA A 161 -6.20 -23.21 3.63
N PRO A 162 -6.58 -23.46 4.89
CA PRO A 162 -6.63 -22.41 5.90
C PRO A 162 -5.25 -21.76 6.11
N ILE A 163 -5.20 -20.43 6.11
CA ILE A 163 -4.04 -19.62 6.50
C ILE A 163 -4.52 -18.61 7.54
N ASN A 164 -4.09 -18.77 8.78
CA ASN A 164 -4.50 -17.93 9.92
C ASN A 164 -3.31 -17.68 10.85
N LYS A 165 -3.23 -16.51 11.49
CA LYS A 165 -2.13 -16.17 12.42
C LYS A 165 -0.77 -16.46 11.80
N PHE A 166 -0.58 -15.94 10.59
CA PHE A 166 0.59 -16.22 9.77
C PHE A 166 1.38 -14.93 9.54
N THR A 167 2.68 -14.98 9.79
CA THR A 167 3.58 -13.83 9.61
C THR A 167 4.68 -14.16 8.61
N ILE A 168 4.89 -13.28 7.63
CA ILE A 168 6.12 -13.22 6.84
C ILE A 168 6.86 -11.96 7.24
N GLN A 169 8.13 -12.10 7.59
CA GLN A 169 8.94 -10.94 7.96
C GLN A 169 10.43 -11.06 7.64
N TYR A 170 11.11 -9.93 7.51
CA TYR A 170 12.55 -9.87 7.21
C TYR A 170 12.91 -10.60 5.89
N VAL A 171 12.13 -10.35 4.84
CA VAL A 171 12.30 -10.97 3.51
C VAL A 171 12.54 -9.90 2.45
N SER A 172 13.42 -10.17 1.50
CA SER A 172 13.68 -9.31 0.35
C SER A 172 13.21 -9.95 -0.96
N PHE A 173 12.66 -9.12 -1.84
CA PHE A 173 12.15 -9.46 -3.16
C PHE A 173 12.75 -8.51 -4.20
N ARG A 174 13.34 -9.07 -5.26
CA ARG A 174 13.98 -8.28 -6.33
C ARG A 174 13.66 -8.83 -7.70
N ASN A 175 13.30 -7.98 -8.66
CA ASN A 175 13.04 -8.42 -10.05
C ASN A 175 11.97 -9.54 -10.12
N ILE A 176 10.79 -9.30 -9.53
CA ILE A 176 9.66 -10.25 -9.56
C ILE A 176 8.64 -9.77 -10.60
N GLY A 177 8.33 -10.57 -11.61
CA GLY A 177 7.60 -10.12 -12.79
C GLY A 177 6.08 -9.88 -12.61
N ASN A 178 5.47 -10.44 -11.57
CA ASN A 178 4.06 -10.26 -11.22
C ASN A 178 3.94 -9.95 -9.71
N ASN A 179 2.78 -10.22 -9.11
CA ASN A 179 2.57 -10.06 -7.68
C ASN A 179 3.56 -10.92 -6.88
N VAL A 180 4.19 -10.33 -5.87
CA VAL A 180 5.16 -11.00 -5.01
C VAL A 180 4.46 -12.09 -4.21
N ILE A 181 3.39 -11.75 -3.50
CA ILE A 181 2.59 -12.64 -2.67
C ILE A 181 1.14 -12.62 -3.18
N ASN A 182 0.56 -13.81 -3.34
CA ASN A 182 -0.84 -13.95 -3.73
C ASN A 182 -1.58 -14.91 -2.80
N LEU A 183 -2.77 -14.49 -2.37
CA LEU A 183 -3.74 -15.30 -1.63
C LEU A 183 -5.08 -15.26 -2.39
N SER A 184 -5.39 -16.35 -3.09
CA SER A 184 -6.61 -16.43 -3.90
C SER A 184 -7.80 -17.03 -3.13
N LYS A 185 -8.08 -16.50 -1.92
CA LYS A 185 -9.19 -16.99 -1.10
C LYS A 185 -10.53 -16.54 -1.70
N ASN A 186 -11.43 -17.48 -1.99
CA ASN A 186 -12.74 -17.20 -2.57
C ASN A 186 -13.91 -17.76 -1.74
N ASP A 187 -13.65 -18.20 -0.51
CA ASP A 187 -14.70 -18.69 0.39
C ASP A 187 -15.76 -17.62 0.62
N VAL A 188 -17.02 -18.03 0.56
CA VAL A 188 -18.17 -17.17 0.85
C VAL A 188 -18.26 -16.96 2.36
N TYR A 189 -18.31 -15.70 2.79
CA TYR A 189 -18.53 -15.35 4.18
C TYR A 189 -19.91 -15.83 4.66
N ASP A 190 -19.90 -16.63 5.71
CA ASP A 190 -21.09 -17.25 6.33
C ASP A 190 -21.23 -16.90 7.82
N GLY A 191 -20.38 -16.01 8.35
CA GLY A 191 -20.34 -15.66 9.77
C GLY A 191 -19.45 -16.56 10.62
N THR A 192 -18.87 -17.64 10.08
CA THR A 192 -17.99 -18.56 10.83
C THR A 192 -16.52 -18.28 10.58
N SER A 193 -15.64 -18.73 11.48
CA SER A 193 -14.18 -18.60 11.33
C SER A 193 -13.57 -19.42 10.18
N LYS A 194 -14.34 -20.31 9.55
CA LYS A 194 -13.88 -21.09 8.40
C LYS A 194 -13.95 -20.30 7.10
N SER A 195 -14.82 -19.30 7.02
CA SER A 195 -15.06 -18.54 5.79
C SER A 195 -14.15 -17.31 5.60
N TYR A 196 -13.23 -17.05 6.54
CA TYR A 196 -12.26 -15.97 6.44
C TYR A 196 -10.84 -16.40 6.84
N ALA A 197 -9.85 -15.64 6.40
CA ALA A 197 -8.49 -15.69 6.94
C ALA A 197 -8.35 -14.61 8.01
N GLU A 198 -7.52 -14.83 9.03
CA GLU A 198 -7.33 -13.85 10.10
C GLU A 198 -5.89 -13.69 10.54
N SER A 199 -5.56 -12.49 11.02
CA SER A 199 -4.29 -12.16 11.68
C SER A 199 -3.07 -12.47 10.80
N LEU A 200 -3.12 -12.03 9.53
CA LEU A 200 -2.02 -12.14 8.59
C LEU A 200 -1.09 -10.93 8.75
N LYS A 201 0.22 -11.14 8.81
CA LYS A 201 1.19 -10.07 8.98
C LYS A 201 2.29 -10.12 7.92
N PHE A 202 2.59 -8.97 7.34
CA PHE A 202 3.63 -8.78 6.32
C PHE A 202 4.53 -7.64 6.78
N LEU A 203 5.65 -7.98 7.43
CA LEU A 203 6.45 -7.03 8.21
C LEU A 203 7.89 -6.96 7.70
N HIS A 204 8.54 -5.80 7.73
CA HIS A 204 9.97 -5.67 7.41
C HIS A 204 10.36 -6.30 6.06
N LEU A 205 9.58 -5.98 5.01
CA LEU A 205 9.79 -6.52 3.66
C LEU A 205 10.46 -5.49 2.75
N ASP A 206 11.44 -5.92 1.97
CA ASP A 206 12.05 -5.07 0.95
C ASP A 206 11.65 -5.55 -0.45
N CYS A 207 11.07 -4.66 -1.26
CA CYS A 207 10.68 -4.92 -2.64
C CYS A 207 11.35 -3.91 -3.56
N ASP A 208 12.17 -4.39 -4.51
CA ASP A 208 12.86 -3.56 -5.49
C ASP A 208 12.60 -4.09 -6.90
N ASN A 209 12.01 -3.26 -7.75
CA ASN A 209 11.65 -3.62 -9.12
C ASN A 209 10.83 -4.92 -9.19
N THR A 210 9.72 -4.97 -8.47
CA THR A 210 8.78 -6.11 -8.45
C THR A 210 7.42 -5.69 -8.99
N GLY A 211 6.55 -6.64 -9.35
CA GLY A 211 5.10 -6.40 -9.40
C GLY A 211 4.54 -6.10 -8.00
N GLY A 212 3.20 -6.04 -7.86
CA GLY A 212 2.56 -5.68 -6.59
C GLY A 212 2.99 -6.59 -5.43
N LEU A 213 3.17 -6.05 -4.23
CA LEU A 213 3.56 -6.83 -3.04
C LEU A 213 2.53 -7.93 -2.72
N LEU A 214 1.27 -7.54 -2.54
CA LEU A 214 0.23 -8.44 -2.05
C LEU A 214 -1.04 -8.31 -2.89
N SER A 215 -1.53 -9.44 -3.38
CA SER A 215 -2.83 -9.52 -4.05
C SER A 215 -3.67 -10.58 -3.38
N VAL A 216 -4.69 -10.11 -2.65
CA VAL A 216 -5.72 -10.96 -2.06
C VAL A 216 -7.00 -10.78 -2.85
N ASP A 217 -7.49 -11.88 -3.40
CA ASP A 217 -8.77 -11.90 -4.12
C ASP A 217 -9.93 -11.57 -3.17
N GLY A 218 -11.14 -11.58 -3.70
CA GLY A 218 -12.34 -11.26 -2.94
C GLY A 218 -13.20 -10.28 -3.70
N SER A 219 -14.49 -10.47 -3.57
CA SER A 219 -15.49 -9.60 -4.18
C SER A 219 -16.76 -9.58 -3.33
N ILE A 220 -17.65 -8.66 -3.64
CA ILE A 220 -19.02 -8.71 -3.19
C ILE A 220 -19.85 -8.89 -4.46
N SER A 221 -20.49 -10.06 -4.60
CA SER A 221 -21.32 -10.39 -5.76
C SER A 221 -22.63 -10.99 -5.28
N SER A 222 -23.75 -10.50 -5.83
CA SER A 222 -25.10 -10.98 -5.48
C SER A 222 -25.37 -11.02 -3.98
N GLY A 223 -24.91 -10.00 -3.25
CA GLY A 223 -25.08 -9.88 -1.79
C GLY A 223 -24.24 -10.85 -0.96
N ARG A 224 -23.17 -11.44 -1.53
CA ARG A 224 -22.32 -12.42 -0.84
C ARG A 224 -20.86 -11.98 -0.88
N PRO A 225 -20.27 -11.57 0.26
CA PRO A 225 -18.84 -11.29 0.33
C PRO A 225 -18.03 -12.59 0.22
N THR A 226 -16.94 -12.56 -0.55
CA THR A 226 -15.98 -13.67 -0.65
C THR A 226 -14.57 -13.21 -0.30
N GLY A 227 -13.70 -14.13 0.12
CA GLY A 227 -12.28 -13.83 0.32
C GLY A 227 -11.99 -12.84 1.44
N LEU A 228 -12.83 -12.83 2.49
CA LEU A 228 -12.66 -11.92 3.61
C LEU A 228 -11.37 -12.23 4.39
N VAL A 229 -10.59 -11.18 4.69
CA VAL A 229 -9.45 -11.22 5.60
C VAL A 229 -9.69 -10.29 6.77
N LYS A 230 -9.50 -10.77 8.01
CA LYS A 230 -9.63 -9.97 9.23
C LYS A 230 -8.28 -9.69 9.87
N ASN A 231 -8.10 -8.47 10.41
CA ASN A 231 -6.91 -8.08 11.18
C ASN A 231 -5.60 -8.31 10.42
N ILE A 232 -5.54 -7.88 9.16
CA ILE A 232 -4.29 -7.93 8.38
C ILE A 232 -3.40 -6.74 8.76
N GLU A 233 -2.10 -7.00 8.95
CA GLU A 233 -1.08 -5.99 9.25
C GLU A 233 -0.04 -5.96 8.13
N ILE A 234 0.23 -4.78 7.58
CA ILE A 234 1.26 -4.55 6.56
C ILE A 234 2.12 -3.39 7.02
N ALA A 235 3.33 -3.68 7.46
CA ALA A 235 4.16 -2.67 8.08
C ALA A 235 5.65 -2.79 7.80
N TYR A 236 6.35 -1.66 7.91
CA TYR A 236 7.79 -1.58 7.70
C TYR A 236 8.22 -2.15 6.35
N VAL A 237 7.39 -1.95 5.31
CA VAL A 237 7.69 -2.34 3.94
C VAL A 237 8.44 -1.22 3.25
N ASN A 238 9.58 -1.54 2.62
CA ASN A 238 10.25 -0.66 1.67
C ASN A 238 9.93 -1.12 0.25
N PHE A 239 9.09 -0.39 -0.46
CA PHE A 239 8.68 -0.73 -1.83
C PHE A 239 9.18 0.33 -2.82
N LYS A 240 10.05 -0.03 -3.75
CA LYS A 240 10.71 0.95 -4.63
C LYS A 240 10.93 0.49 -6.07
N ASN A 241 11.12 1.49 -6.94
CA ASN A 241 11.59 1.34 -8.32
C ASN A 241 10.73 0.39 -9.17
N ALA A 242 9.41 0.49 -9.04
CA ALA A 242 8.46 -0.29 -9.84
C ALA A 242 7.61 0.66 -10.71
N PRO A 243 8.20 1.25 -11.77
CA PRO A 243 7.57 2.34 -12.52
C PRO A 243 6.32 1.92 -13.30
N SER A 244 6.11 0.63 -13.52
CA SER A 244 4.95 0.08 -14.23
C SER A 244 3.86 -0.49 -13.31
N VAL A 245 4.09 -0.53 -12.00
CA VAL A 245 3.15 -1.12 -11.04
C VAL A 245 2.15 -0.07 -10.58
N GLY A 246 0.87 -0.32 -10.87
CA GLY A 246 -0.23 0.48 -10.33
C GLY A 246 -0.45 0.22 -8.84
N THR A 247 -0.93 -0.96 -8.51
CA THR A 247 -1.32 -1.30 -7.13
C THR A 247 -0.27 -2.23 -6.52
N ILE A 248 0.28 -1.82 -5.37
CA ILE A 248 1.22 -2.65 -4.60
C ILE A 248 0.50 -3.57 -3.62
N VAL A 249 -0.64 -3.13 -3.07
CA VAL A 249 -1.48 -3.98 -2.23
C VAL A 249 -2.91 -3.90 -2.71
N TYR A 250 -3.46 -5.04 -3.12
CA TYR A 250 -4.88 -5.19 -3.43
C TYR A 250 -5.52 -6.13 -2.41
N MET A 251 -6.57 -5.65 -1.74
CA MET A 251 -7.39 -6.43 -0.82
C MET A 251 -8.85 -6.39 -1.27
N GLY A 252 -9.34 -7.53 -1.77
CA GLY A 252 -10.71 -7.67 -2.26
C GLY A 252 -11.79 -7.50 -1.19
N ASN A 253 -11.55 -7.93 0.05
CA ASN A 253 -12.39 -7.68 1.22
C ASN A 253 -11.54 -7.79 2.50
N ALA A 254 -11.45 -6.73 3.29
CA ALA A 254 -10.67 -6.66 4.52
C ALA A 254 -11.45 -6.01 5.67
N GLU A 255 -11.35 -6.59 6.87
CA GLU A 255 -11.91 -6.01 8.09
C GLU A 255 -10.80 -5.74 9.09
N ASN A 256 -10.79 -4.54 9.67
CA ASN A 256 -9.77 -4.06 10.59
C ASN A 256 -8.33 -4.20 10.02
N TYR A 257 -8.09 -3.78 8.77
CA TYR A 257 -6.71 -3.72 8.27
C TYR A 257 -5.88 -2.70 9.05
N ASP A 258 -4.58 -2.92 9.13
CA ASP A 258 -3.61 -2.01 9.74
C ASP A 258 -2.38 -1.87 8.83
N ILE A 259 -2.20 -0.70 8.23
CA ILE A 259 -1.16 -0.47 7.22
C ILE A 259 -0.32 0.71 7.68
N HIS A 260 0.91 0.46 8.11
CA HIS A 260 1.70 1.52 8.72
C HIS A 260 3.21 1.44 8.55
N HIS A 261 3.89 2.58 8.71
CA HIS A 261 5.35 2.65 8.68
C HIS A 261 5.97 2.12 7.38
N ASN A 262 5.23 2.19 6.28
CA ASN A 262 5.72 1.76 4.97
C ASN A 262 6.36 2.93 4.23
N ILE A 263 7.45 2.66 3.50
CA ILE A 263 8.12 3.61 2.63
C ILE A 263 7.94 3.13 1.19
N VAL A 264 7.26 3.95 0.38
CA VAL A 264 6.92 3.64 -1.01
C VAL A 264 7.45 4.76 -1.90
N THR A 265 8.28 4.44 -2.89
CA THR A 265 8.87 5.47 -3.77
C THR A 265 9.08 5.02 -5.21
N ASN A 266 8.96 5.93 -6.16
CA ASN A 266 9.20 5.70 -7.59
C ASN A 266 8.28 4.62 -8.16
N ILE A 267 6.99 4.72 -7.85
CA ILE A 267 5.96 3.75 -8.21
C ILE A 267 5.03 4.31 -9.27
N ASN A 268 4.67 3.47 -10.24
CA ASN A 268 3.66 3.81 -11.24
C ASN A 268 4.00 5.05 -12.11
N THR A 269 5.29 5.38 -12.26
CA THR A 269 5.72 6.62 -12.93
C THR A 269 5.65 6.58 -14.46
N GLN A 270 5.35 5.42 -15.07
CA GLN A 270 5.36 5.22 -16.54
C GLN A 270 4.01 4.86 -17.18
N THR A 271 2.96 4.66 -16.40
CA THR A 271 1.61 4.38 -16.91
C THR A 271 0.69 5.54 -16.59
N ASP A 272 -0.53 5.59 -17.14
CA ASP A 272 -1.57 6.57 -16.84
C ASP A 272 -2.83 5.92 -16.25
N ILE A 273 -2.76 4.62 -15.94
CA ILE A 273 -3.88 3.88 -15.36
C ILE A 273 -4.23 4.47 -14.00
N HIS A 274 -5.49 4.84 -13.81
CA HIS A 274 -6.01 5.28 -12.51
C HIS A 274 -6.02 4.12 -11.52
N ASN A 275 -5.33 4.29 -10.39
CA ASN A 275 -5.08 3.24 -9.41
C ASN A 275 -4.94 3.82 -7.99
N GLY A 276 -5.16 2.96 -6.99
CA GLY A 276 -4.65 3.17 -5.64
C GLY A 276 -3.37 2.36 -5.47
N ILE A 277 -2.34 2.95 -4.87
CA ILE A 277 -1.11 2.25 -4.48
C ILE A 277 -1.49 1.14 -3.50
N PHE A 278 -2.24 1.50 -2.45
CA PHE A 278 -3.00 0.57 -1.62
C PHE A 278 -4.48 0.62 -2.02
N MET A 279 -5.03 -0.51 -2.43
CA MET A 279 -6.44 -0.66 -2.80
C MET A 279 -7.12 -1.54 -1.77
N MET A 280 -7.92 -0.92 -0.90
CA MET A 280 -8.46 -1.56 0.29
C MET A 280 -9.98 -1.51 0.28
N LYS A 281 -10.64 -2.67 0.21
CA LYS A 281 -12.10 -2.76 0.33
C LYS A 281 -12.48 -3.20 1.73
N GLY A 282 -13.19 -2.35 2.48
CA GLY A 282 -13.60 -2.58 3.86
C GLY A 282 -13.09 -1.49 4.83
N ASN A 283 -12.75 -1.84 6.07
CA ASN A 283 -12.41 -0.86 7.12
C ASN A 283 -11.09 -1.18 7.82
N GLY A 284 -10.46 -0.16 8.41
CA GLY A 284 -9.14 -0.28 9.01
C GLY A 284 -8.40 1.05 9.12
N ARG A 285 -7.09 0.97 9.28
CA ARG A 285 -6.20 2.10 9.51
C ARG A 285 -5.08 2.12 8.49
N PHE A 286 -4.77 3.32 7.98
CA PHE A 286 -3.64 3.60 7.09
C PHE A 286 -2.87 4.77 7.69
N HIS A 287 -1.75 4.50 8.36
CA HIS A 287 -1.07 5.52 9.15
C HIS A 287 0.45 5.45 9.16
N ASP A 288 1.10 6.57 9.42
CA ASP A 288 2.57 6.66 9.48
C ASP A 288 3.27 6.13 8.20
N ASN A 289 2.63 6.21 7.03
CA ASN A 289 3.23 5.80 5.76
C ASN A 289 3.88 7.00 5.04
N HIS A 290 5.00 6.77 4.38
CA HIS A 290 5.64 7.73 3.49
C HIS A 290 5.53 7.22 2.04
N VAL A 291 4.78 7.94 1.21
CA VAL A 291 4.65 7.65 -0.22
C VAL A 291 5.15 8.85 -1.03
N SER A 292 6.14 8.64 -1.89
CA SER A 292 6.75 9.69 -2.69
C SER A 292 6.95 9.30 -4.15
N ASN A 293 7.02 10.30 -5.04
CA ASN A 293 7.38 10.13 -6.45
C ASN A 293 6.54 9.04 -7.13
N HIS A 294 5.23 9.23 -7.13
CA HIS A 294 4.28 8.19 -7.46
C HIS A 294 3.18 8.66 -8.41
N GLN A 295 2.30 7.75 -8.82
CA GLN A 295 1.05 8.09 -9.50
C GLN A 295 -0.11 7.25 -8.98
N GLY A 296 -1.26 7.90 -8.75
CA GLY A 296 -2.43 7.31 -8.09
C GLY A 296 -2.58 7.83 -6.66
N ASN A 297 -3.73 7.62 -6.04
CA ASN A 297 -3.87 7.87 -4.60
C ASN A 297 -2.97 6.91 -3.82
N SER A 298 -2.41 7.35 -2.69
CA SER A 298 -1.64 6.47 -1.82
C SER A 298 -2.52 5.34 -1.29
N ILE A 299 -3.76 5.65 -0.91
CA ILE A 299 -4.78 4.65 -0.62
C ILE A 299 -6.10 5.01 -1.30
N ARG A 300 -6.74 4.01 -1.89
CA ARG A 300 -8.17 4.01 -2.22
C ARG A 300 -8.89 3.10 -1.23
N ALA A 301 -9.62 3.72 -0.31
CA ALA A 301 -10.33 3.04 0.75
C ALA A 301 -11.82 2.93 0.38
N TRP A 302 -12.19 1.76 -0.12
CA TRP A 302 -13.54 1.42 -0.57
C TRP A 302 -14.33 0.79 0.58
N GLY A 303 -14.94 1.63 1.40
CA GLY A 303 -15.42 1.34 2.74
C GLY A 303 -16.69 0.51 2.85
N PHE A 304 -16.65 -0.46 3.75
CA PHE A 304 -17.79 -1.13 4.37
C PHE A 304 -17.35 -1.85 5.65
N SER A 305 -18.30 -2.20 6.50
CA SER A 305 -18.09 -2.95 7.74
C SER A 305 -18.81 -4.29 7.66
N ILE A 306 -18.18 -5.38 8.08
CA ILE A 306 -18.88 -6.65 8.24
C ILE A 306 -19.74 -6.59 9.52
N GLY A 307 -20.97 -7.10 9.42
CA GLY A 307 -21.99 -6.99 10.46
C GLY A 307 -22.85 -5.74 10.34
N THR A 308 -23.58 -5.43 11.40
CA THR A 308 -24.58 -4.35 11.44
C THR A 308 -24.08 -3.07 12.12
N VAL A 309 -22.87 -3.08 12.66
CA VAL A 309 -22.28 -1.95 13.38
C VAL A 309 -21.24 -1.27 12.48
N PRO A 310 -21.43 0.02 12.13
CA PRO A 310 -20.44 0.77 11.37
C PRO A 310 -19.11 0.87 12.10
N LYS A 311 -18.02 0.71 11.35
CA LYS A 311 -16.64 0.90 11.77
C LYS A 311 -16.01 2.05 10.99
N ASP A 312 -14.79 2.42 11.39
CA ASP A 312 -14.09 3.56 10.83
C ASP A 312 -13.00 3.12 9.84
N ILE A 313 -12.83 3.90 8.78
CA ILE A 313 -11.58 4.06 8.04
C ILE A 313 -10.81 5.21 8.68
N LEU A 314 -9.60 4.95 9.15
CA LEU A 314 -8.72 5.96 9.75
C LEU A 314 -7.50 6.18 8.86
N ILE A 315 -7.26 7.41 8.42
CA ILE A 315 -6.10 7.78 7.60
C ILE A 315 -5.37 8.92 8.30
N TYR A 316 -4.21 8.64 8.90
CA TYR A 316 -3.52 9.65 9.71
C TYR A 316 -2.00 9.54 9.75
N ASN A 317 -1.34 10.64 10.11
CA ASN A 317 0.13 10.73 10.21
C ASN A 317 0.88 10.32 8.93
N ASN A 318 0.26 10.30 7.75
CA ASN A 318 0.97 9.92 6.53
C ASN A 318 1.67 11.14 5.90
N ILE A 319 2.78 10.88 5.21
CA ILE A 319 3.49 11.83 4.35
C ILE A 319 3.33 11.40 2.90
N ILE A 320 2.60 12.18 2.10
CA ILE A 320 2.31 11.87 0.69
C ILE A 320 2.79 13.01 -0.20
N VAL A 321 3.80 12.77 -1.04
CA VAL A 321 4.38 13.84 -1.87
C VAL A 321 4.76 13.45 -3.28
N ASN A 322 4.79 14.45 -4.16
CA ASN A 322 5.20 14.31 -5.56
C ASN A 322 4.35 13.27 -6.29
N SER A 323 3.03 13.40 -6.15
CA SER A 323 2.10 12.61 -6.94
C SER A 323 1.97 13.23 -8.33
N ARG A 324 2.26 12.44 -9.37
CA ARG A 324 2.05 12.88 -10.76
C ARG A 324 0.58 13.16 -11.04
N LYS A 325 -0.34 12.30 -10.56
CA LYS A 325 -1.80 12.41 -10.77
C LYS A 325 -2.56 12.10 -9.48
N TYR A 326 -3.73 12.72 -9.34
CA TYR A 326 -4.69 12.51 -8.26
C TYR A 326 -4.28 13.07 -6.89
N SER A 327 -5.24 13.05 -5.97
CA SER A 327 -5.12 13.44 -4.56
C SER A 327 -4.33 12.43 -3.73
N GLY A 328 -3.99 12.80 -2.49
CA GLY A 328 -3.29 11.91 -1.56
C GLY A 328 -4.08 10.64 -1.28
N PHE A 329 -5.38 10.78 -0.97
CA PHE A 329 -6.25 9.68 -0.55
C PHE A 329 -7.58 9.69 -1.32
N GLU A 330 -8.26 8.54 -1.35
CA GLU A 330 -9.66 8.42 -1.79
C GLU A 330 -10.46 7.62 -0.76
N VAL A 331 -11.67 8.09 -0.44
CA VAL A 331 -12.67 7.33 0.33
C VAL A 331 -13.97 7.21 -0.46
N GLN A 332 -14.47 5.98 -0.59
CA GLN A 332 -15.66 5.68 -1.40
C GLN A 332 -16.38 4.44 -0.87
N SER A 333 -17.67 4.29 -1.19
CA SER A 333 -18.44 3.06 -0.98
C SER A 333 -19.52 2.92 -2.06
N PHE A 334 -20.06 1.70 -2.21
CA PHE A 334 -20.98 1.32 -3.28
C PHE A 334 -22.20 0.61 -2.70
N ASP A 335 -23.35 0.68 -3.38
CA ASP A 335 -24.61 0.13 -2.86
C ASP A 335 -24.50 -1.38 -2.63
N ASP A 336 -23.83 -2.08 -3.56
CA ASP A 336 -23.61 -3.52 -3.47
C ASP A 336 -22.78 -3.95 -2.24
N TYR A 337 -22.10 -3.02 -1.56
CA TYR A 337 -21.32 -3.33 -0.35
C TYR A 337 -22.18 -3.30 0.92
N ILE A 338 -23.41 -2.79 0.85
CA ILE A 338 -24.32 -2.63 1.98
C ILE A 338 -25.38 -3.73 1.90
N ILE A 339 -25.14 -4.82 2.63
CA ILE A 339 -25.98 -6.02 2.57
C ILE A 339 -26.71 -6.18 3.91
N PRO A 340 -28.05 -6.09 3.95
CA PRO A 340 -28.82 -6.21 5.18
C PRO A 340 -28.43 -7.44 6.01
N GLY A 341 -28.02 -7.22 7.27
CA GLY A 341 -27.61 -8.28 8.20
C GLY A 341 -26.21 -8.86 7.98
N VAL A 342 -25.52 -8.50 6.90
CA VAL A 342 -24.19 -9.03 6.55
C VAL A 342 -23.12 -7.95 6.58
N SER A 343 -23.41 -6.76 6.06
CA SER A 343 -22.50 -5.62 6.04
C SER A 343 -23.25 -4.28 6.13
N THR A 344 -22.55 -3.27 6.63
CA THR A 344 -23.05 -1.91 6.76
C THR A 344 -21.99 -0.89 6.33
N TYR A 345 -22.33 0.39 6.34
CA TYR A 345 -21.44 1.47 5.92
C TYR A 345 -20.22 1.63 6.85
N THR A 346 -19.31 2.51 6.48
CA THR A 346 -18.19 2.96 7.32
C THR A 346 -18.20 4.47 7.46
N ASN A 347 -17.69 4.98 8.58
CA ASN A 347 -17.28 6.38 8.64
C ASN A 347 -15.80 6.49 8.22
N ALA A 348 -15.37 7.68 7.85
CA ALA A 348 -13.97 7.97 7.55
C ALA A 348 -13.46 9.16 8.36
N LYS A 349 -12.23 9.07 8.86
CA LYS A 349 -11.51 10.19 9.48
C LYS A 349 -10.15 10.32 8.81
N VAL A 350 -9.88 11.48 8.25
CA VAL A 350 -8.62 11.80 7.56
C VAL A 350 -7.96 12.97 8.29
N PHE A 351 -6.90 12.69 9.05
CA PHE A 351 -6.34 13.70 9.93
C PHE A 351 -4.84 13.62 10.17
N ASN A 352 -4.23 14.73 10.57
CA ASN A 352 -2.79 14.78 10.86
C ASN A 352 -1.90 14.29 9.70
N ASN A 353 -2.31 14.42 8.43
CA ASN A 353 -1.47 14.05 7.29
C ASN A 353 -0.72 15.27 6.74
N THR A 354 0.46 15.04 6.18
CA THR A 354 1.18 16.05 5.38
C THR A 354 1.16 15.63 3.92
N CYS A 355 0.56 16.44 3.05
CA CYS A 355 0.50 16.19 1.62
C CYS A 355 1.09 17.35 0.82
N GLY A 356 1.79 17.07 -0.28
CA GLY A 356 2.48 18.12 -1.01
C GLY A 356 2.75 17.77 -2.46
N ASN A 357 2.80 18.78 -3.32
CA ASN A 357 3.13 18.60 -4.74
C ASN A 357 2.24 17.51 -5.39
N LEU A 358 0.93 17.66 -5.24
CA LEU A 358 -0.04 16.69 -5.74
C LEU A 358 -0.55 17.10 -7.13
N ASN A 359 -0.80 16.08 -7.97
CA ASN A 359 -1.30 16.23 -9.33
C ASN A 359 -0.39 17.08 -10.24
N LEU A 360 0.90 16.75 -10.27
CA LEU A 360 1.92 17.46 -11.05
C LEU A 360 1.65 17.50 -12.57
N SER A 361 0.91 16.54 -13.13
CA SER A 361 0.52 16.56 -14.55
C SER A 361 -0.69 17.43 -14.86
N ARG A 362 -1.38 17.97 -13.84
CA ARG A 362 -2.46 18.96 -14.01
C ARG A 362 -3.69 18.47 -14.76
N ASP A 363 -3.84 17.17 -14.94
CA ASP A 363 -4.96 16.56 -15.67
C ASP A 363 -6.08 16.05 -14.75
N TRP A 364 -5.85 15.99 -13.45
CA TRP A 364 -6.84 15.61 -12.42
C TRP A 364 -6.99 16.68 -11.35
N GLN A 365 -7.61 16.33 -10.22
CA GLN A 365 -7.62 17.14 -9.02
C GLN A 365 -6.45 16.76 -8.10
N GLY A 366 -5.90 17.74 -7.38
CA GLY A 366 -4.97 17.53 -6.28
C GLY A 366 -5.58 18.04 -4.99
N ASN A 367 -6.04 17.14 -4.12
CA ASN A 367 -6.54 17.40 -2.78
C ASN A 367 -5.79 16.50 -1.77
N VAL A 368 -5.97 16.71 -0.46
CA VAL A 368 -5.51 15.71 0.53
C VAL A 368 -6.34 14.44 0.38
N VAL A 369 -7.66 14.58 0.25
CA VAL A 369 -8.58 13.45 0.07
C VAL A 369 -9.68 13.76 -0.94
N ASP A 370 -9.96 12.80 -1.82
CA ASP A 370 -11.15 12.75 -2.66
C ASP A 370 -12.26 11.97 -1.92
N VAL A 371 -13.42 12.60 -1.72
CA VAL A 371 -14.54 12.09 -0.92
C VAL A 371 -15.72 11.81 -1.83
N TYR A 372 -16.02 10.53 -2.01
CA TYR A 372 -17.22 10.04 -2.67
C TYR A 372 -18.29 9.66 -1.65
N SER A 373 -19.38 9.03 -2.09
CA SER A 373 -20.41 8.52 -1.17
C SER A 373 -19.87 7.43 -0.26
N LEU A 374 -20.24 7.45 1.03
CA LEU A 374 -20.02 6.35 1.99
C LEU A 374 -21.32 5.63 2.37
N LYS A 375 -22.37 5.74 1.54
CA LYS A 375 -23.62 4.97 1.65
C LYS A 375 -24.30 5.01 3.04
N GLY A 376 -24.30 6.19 3.66
CA GLY A 376 -24.86 6.43 5.00
C GLY A 376 -23.81 6.78 6.05
N GLY A 377 -22.53 6.60 5.73
CA GLY A 377 -21.41 7.02 6.55
C GLY A 377 -21.09 8.52 6.47
N THR A 378 -20.20 8.95 7.36
CA THR A 378 -19.69 10.32 7.47
C THR A 378 -18.20 10.38 7.12
N CYS A 379 -17.70 11.58 6.78
CA CYS A 379 -16.27 11.80 6.55
C CYS A 379 -15.82 13.10 7.25
N ASP A 380 -14.91 12.97 8.21
CA ASP A 380 -14.27 14.10 8.91
C ASP A 380 -12.83 14.30 8.41
N VAL A 381 -12.48 15.54 8.06
CA VAL A 381 -11.15 15.89 7.52
C VAL A 381 -10.57 17.07 8.31
N TYR A 382 -9.53 16.82 9.11
CA TYR A 382 -8.97 17.86 9.98
C TYR A 382 -7.48 17.72 10.32
N ASN A 383 -6.83 18.80 10.74
CA ASN A 383 -5.39 18.81 11.07
C ASN A 383 -4.46 18.34 9.94
N ASN A 384 -4.88 18.37 8.69
CA ASN A 384 -4.00 18.07 7.57
C ASN A 384 -3.24 19.32 7.14
N LEU A 385 -1.96 19.14 6.82
CA LEU A 385 -1.08 20.14 6.24
C LEU A 385 -0.93 19.84 4.76
N ALA A 386 -1.24 20.80 3.90
CA ALA A 386 -1.06 20.67 2.47
C ALA A 386 -0.22 21.79 1.87
N PHE A 387 0.52 21.49 0.80
CA PHE A 387 1.13 22.53 -0.01
C PHE A 387 1.15 22.18 -1.50
N ASN A 388 1.15 23.21 -2.36
CA ASN A 388 1.25 23.06 -3.81
C ASN A 388 0.26 22.00 -4.39
N LEU A 389 -1.02 22.20 -4.08
CA LEU A 389 -2.14 21.40 -4.60
C LEU A 389 -2.58 21.95 -5.96
N LEU A 390 -2.29 21.23 -7.05
CA LEU A 390 -2.53 21.71 -8.41
C LEU A 390 -3.91 21.30 -8.95
N ASN A 391 -4.60 22.25 -9.60
CA ASN A 391 -5.85 22.06 -10.36
C ASN A 391 -7.03 21.44 -9.59
N SER A 392 -7.37 21.98 -8.42
CA SER A 392 -8.67 21.68 -7.81
C SER A 392 -9.76 22.56 -8.47
N PRO A 393 -10.82 21.99 -9.09
CA PRO A 393 -11.94 22.74 -9.66
C PRO A 393 -12.73 23.52 -8.60
N SER A 394 -12.50 23.22 -7.31
CA SER A 394 -13.00 23.98 -6.16
C SER A 394 -12.19 25.27 -5.88
N GLY A 395 -11.12 25.52 -6.64
CA GLY A 395 -10.13 26.58 -6.42
C GLY A 395 -8.84 26.06 -5.78
N PRO A 396 -7.72 26.77 -5.93
CA PRO A 396 -6.44 26.37 -5.32
C PRO A 396 -6.59 26.22 -3.79
N GLY A 397 -6.00 25.16 -3.24
CA GLY A 397 -5.93 24.96 -1.78
C GLY A 397 -7.09 24.20 -1.14
N ASN A 398 -7.98 23.58 -1.93
CA ASN A 398 -8.99 22.69 -1.35
C ASN A 398 -8.34 21.42 -0.75
N ILE A 399 -8.62 21.18 0.53
CA ILE A 399 -8.10 20.02 1.27
C ILE A 399 -8.92 18.76 0.97
N ALA A 400 -10.23 18.89 0.78
CA ALA A 400 -11.14 17.77 0.57
C ALA A 400 -11.99 17.98 -0.69
N GLY A 401 -11.79 17.15 -1.70
CA GLY A 401 -12.60 17.15 -2.93
C GLY A 401 -13.92 16.44 -2.69
N GLN A 402 -15.05 17.15 -2.79
CA GLN A 402 -16.37 16.51 -2.78
C GLN A 402 -16.68 15.99 -4.19
N GLU A 403 -16.51 14.68 -4.39
CA GLU A 403 -16.67 14.03 -5.69
C GLU A 403 -18.05 13.38 -5.90
N SER A 404 -18.89 13.38 -4.86
CA SER A 404 -20.26 12.83 -4.92
C SER A 404 -21.18 13.49 -3.87
N GLY A 405 -22.29 12.83 -3.53
CA GLY A 405 -23.32 13.36 -2.65
C GLY A 405 -22.95 13.48 -1.15
N LEU A 406 -21.79 12.98 -0.72
CA LEU A 406 -21.32 13.13 0.65
C LEU A 406 -20.48 14.40 0.79
N THR A 407 -20.92 15.36 1.59
CA THR A 407 -20.13 16.54 1.96
C THR A 407 -19.27 16.23 3.19
N PRO A 408 -17.93 16.30 3.11
CA PRO A 408 -17.07 16.08 4.26
C PRO A 408 -17.15 17.23 5.27
N THR A 409 -17.00 16.92 6.56
CA THR A 409 -16.82 17.91 7.62
C THR A 409 -15.34 18.32 7.67
N VAL A 410 -15.03 19.55 7.26
CA VAL A 410 -13.65 20.04 7.15
C VAL A 410 -13.35 21.06 8.26
N SER A 411 -12.26 20.90 9.01
CA SER A 411 -11.84 21.86 10.05
C SER A 411 -10.32 21.81 10.32
N ASN A 412 -9.73 22.90 10.84
CA ASN A 412 -8.33 22.92 11.30
C ASN A 412 -7.29 22.34 10.32
N ASN A 413 -7.48 22.51 9.01
CA ASN A 413 -6.48 22.15 8.01
C ASN A 413 -5.71 23.42 7.60
N LEU A 414 -4.47 23.26 7.15
CA LEU A 414 -3.67 24.35 6.61
C LEU A 414 -3.22 24.04 5.19
N TYR A 415 -3.28 25.06 4.34
CA TYR A 415 -2.77 25.01 2.98
C TYR A 415 -1.76 26.14 2.75
N PHE A 416 -0.68 25.84 2.02
CA PHE A 416 0.35 26.78 1.61
C PHE A 416 0.68 26.61 0.12
N ASN A 417 1.22 27.64 -0.55
CA ASN A 417 1.60 27.48 -1.95
C ASN A 417 2.89 26.67 -2.09
N THR A 418 3.77 26.72 -1.09
CA THR A 418 5.06 26.01 -1.07
C THR A 418 5.32 25.36 0.28
N SER A 419 6.18 24.34 0.29
CA SER A 419 6.69 23.71 1.52
C SER A 419 7.40 24.72 2.44
N LYS A 420 8.17 25.64 1.86
CA LYS A 420 8.86 26.71 2.60
C LYS A 420 7.89 27.63 3.34
N GLU A 421 6.78 28.01 2.72
CA GLU A 421 5.72 28.80 3.37
C GLU A 421 5.05 28.04 4.53
N ALA A 422 4.90 26.72 4.40
CA ALA A 422 4.46 25.84 5.48
C ALA A 422 5.50 25.74 6.62
N GLY A 423 6.69 26.30 6.44
CA GLY A 423 7.81 26.20 7.37
C GLY A 423 8.43 24.82 7.42
N ILE A 424 8.30 24.02 6.35
CA ILE A 424 9.00 22.73 6.19
C ILE A 424 10.47 23.00 5.86
N LEU A 425 11.37 22.35 6.58
CA LEU A 425 12.82 22.53 6.42
C LEU A 425 13.37 21.83 5.17
N ASP A 426 12.84 20.65 4.87
CA ASP A 426 13.27 19.78 3.77
C ASP A 426 12.11 18.83 3.39
N GLU A 427 11.90 18.64 2.08
CA GLU A 427 10.82 17.80 1.53
C GLU A 427 11.12 16.29 1.58
N ASN A 428 12.33 15.87 1.96
CA ASN A 428 12.59 14.43 2.19
C ASN A 428 12.11 14.00 3.59
N THR A 429 12.22 14.90 4.57
CA THR A 429 11.89 14.62 5.97
C THR A 429 10.59 15.28 6.44
N MET A 430 10.07 16.29 5.76
CA MET A 430 8.89 17.06 6.17
C MET A 430 8.95 17.67 7.57
N LYS A 431 10.15 17.79 8.16
CA LYS A 431 10.31 18.35 9.50
C LYS A 431 9.94 19.83 9.50
N LEU A 432 9.19 20.24 10.51
CA LEU A 432 8.80 21.63 10.69
C LEU A 432 9.91 22.43 11.36
N SER A 433 10.17 23.63 10.84
CA SER A 433 10.97 24.65 11.51
C SER A 433 10.30 25.09 12.82
N SER A 434 11.10 25.60 13.78
CA SER A 434 10.59 26.14 15.05
C SER A 434 9.58 27.29 14.87
N THR A 435 9.62 27.97 13.74
CA THR A 435 8.73 29.10 13.39
C THR A 435 7.63 28.71 12.41
N SER A 436 7.42 27.41 12.14
CA SER A 436 6.37 26.98 11.21
C SER A 436 5.00 27.47 11.67
N PRO A 437 4.18 28.04 10.76
CA PRO A 437 2.80 28.44 11.07
C PRO A 437 1.89 27.27 11.46
N ALA A 438 2.30 26.02 11.19
CA ALA A 438 1.54 24.82 11.55
C ALA A 438 1.72 24.41 13.02
N LYS A 439 2.77 24.89 13.70
CA LYS A 439 3.07 24.50 15.09
C LYS A 439 1.99 24.97 16.07
N GLY A 440 1.48 24.03 16.87
CA GLY A 440 0.52 24.31 17.94
C GLY A 440 -0.87 24.79 17.47
N LYS A 441 -1.25 24.47 16.23
CA LYS A 441 -2.54 24.89 15.64
C LYS A 441 -3.56 23.77 15.51
N GLY A 442 -3.14 22.53 15.74
CA GLY A 442 -3.97 21.35 15.60
C GLY A 442 -4.97 21.23 16.74
N LYS A 443 -6.09 20.57 16.43
CA LYS A 443 -7.02 20.04 17.44
C LYS A 443 -6.40 18.78 18.05
N HIS A 444 -6.54 18.57 19.35
CA HIS A 444 -6.15 17.30 19.96
C HIS A 444 -6.99 16.13 19.40
N GLU A 445 -6.34 15.01 19.09
CA GLU A 445 -7.00 13.78 18.63
C GLU A 445 -6.45 12.58 19.42
N ALA A 446 -7.32 11.91 20.18
CA ALA A 446 -6.93 10.86 21.11
C ALA A 446 -6.39 9.61 20.40
N LEU A 447 -6.73 9.41 19.11
CA LEU A 447 -6.26 8.28 18.30
C LEU A 447 -4.82 8.44 17.80
N SER A 448 -4.24 9.64 17.87
CA SER A 448 -2.87 9.93 17.41
C SER A 448 -2.10 10.62 18.54
N THR A 449 -1.43 9.81 19.36
CA THR A 449 -0.65 10.28 20.52
C THR A 449 0.81 10.59 20.17
N VAL A 450 1.29 10.09 19.03
CA VAL A 450 2.61 10.36 18.47
C VAL A 450 2.50 10.84 17.03
N ASP A 451 3.51 11.57 16.56
CA ASP A 451 3.69 11.97 15.18
C ASP A 451 4.35 10.87 14.33
N PHE A 452 4.57 11.14 13.04
CA PHE A 452 5.20 10.23 12.09
C PHE A 452 6.60 9.74 12.54
N TYR A 453 7.30 10.52 13.36
CA TYR A 453 8.63 10.21 13.89
C TYR A 453 8.60 9.68 15.34
N GLY A 454 7.42 9.33 15.85
CA GLY A 454 7.25 8.84 17.22
C GLY A 454 7.35 9.92 18.31
N ASN A 455 7.38 11.21 17.97
CA ASN A 455 7.37 12.27 18.97
C ASN A 455 5.98 12.41 19.57
N VAL A 456 5.90 12.55 20.89
CA VAL A 456 4.63 12.75 21.60
C VAL A 456 3.96 14.04 21.13
N ARG A 457 2.68 13.95 20.76
CA ARG A 457 1.87 15.09 20.36
C ARG A 457 1.42 15.89 21.58
N ALA A 458 1.53 17.22 21.50
CA ALA A 458 1.06 18.12 22.55
C ALA A 458 -0.48 18.19 22.60
N ASN A 459 -1.04 18.81 23.65
CA ASN A 459 -2.49 19.09 23.73
C ASN A 459 -2.97 20.02 22.60
N SER A 460 -2.11 20.92 22.15
CA SER A 460 -2.28 21.66 20.90
C SER A 460 -1.19 21.16 19.96
N PRO A 461 -1.42 20.08 19.20
CA PRO A 461 -0.40 19.51 18.32
C PRO A 461 -0.13 20.42 17.13
N SER A 462 0.96 20.16 16.41
CA SER A 462 1.16 20.72 15.08
C SER A 462 0.13 20.16 14.08
N ILE A 463 -0.31 20.98 13.13
CA ILE A 463 -1.10 20.52 11.97
C ILE A 463 -0.17 19.78 11.01
N GLY A 464 -0.58 18.60 10.56
CA GLY A 464 0.21 17.70 9.73
C GLY A 464 0.79 16.49 10.47
N ALA A 465 1.62 15.73 9.78
CA ALA A 465 2.17 14.46 10.24
C ALA A 465 3.34 14.58 11.22
N VAL A 466 3.91 15.77 11.40
CA VAL A 466 5.16 16.00 12.16
C VAL A 466 4.99 17.15 13.15
N GLU A 467 5.56 17.02 14.36
CA GLU A 467 5.49 18.03 15.44
C GLU A 467 6.44 19.23 15.30
#